data_AF-A0A662B4D8-F1
#
_entry.id   AF-A0A662B4D8-F1
#
_cell.length_a   1.000
_cell.length_b   1.000
_cell.length_c   1.000
_cell.angle_alpha   90.00
_cell.angle_beta   90.00
_cell.angle_gamma   90.00
#
_symmetry.space_group_name_H-M   'P 1'
#
loop_
_entity.id
_entity.type
_entity.pdbx_description
1 polymer ?
#
loop_
_entity_poly.entity_id
_entity_poly.type
_entity_poly.pdbx_seq_one_letter_code
_entity_poly.pdbx_strand_id
1 'polypeptide(L)'
;MGRGVAYSLGIRLSFIDPLFIYTIDRTARINMSQPEESIRRDFIYPSGIFEIEQDFDSRYIICPIDFVRELLLYKDEVTYLEVKLDPLYPEEEVLEEILSLMGEDFHVKNREQQNEIFYRVMRAEKWAIFLILTFILIIASFNIIGSLSMLIIDKKKDILTLRNMGAGNRLIKQIFLMEGWLISILGSISGLFLGTAISWIQQRFGVIELTGSGSFIIDAYPVRIEALDICLIWITVLLIGLIAARYPVRQISKKYLAGIEKGSIV
;
A
#
# COMPACT_ATOMS: atom_id res chain seq x y z
N MET A 1 28.46 -6.15 11.69
CA MET A 1 27.60 -5.43 12.64
C MET A 1 26.89 -4.29 11.93
N GLY A 2 25.75 -3.81 12.42
CA GLY A 2 25.07 -2.67 11.82
C GLY A 2 25.86 -1.37 11.95
N ARG A 3 25.70 -0.45 11.00
CA ARG A 3 26.41 0.84 10.97
C ARG A 3 26.14 1.69 12.22
N GLY A 4 24.91 1.69 12.73
CA GLY A 4 24.54 2.38 13.96
C GLY A 4 25.26 1.84 15.19
N VAL A 5 25.36 0.52 15.31
CA VAL A 5 26.12 -0.15 16.38
C VAL A 5 27.62 0.13 16.25
N ALA A 6 28.18 0.07 15.03
CA ALA A 6 29.59 0.38 14.80
C ALA A 6 29.92 1.83 15.20
N TYR A 7 29.03 2.78 14.87
CA TYR A 7 29.18 4.18 15.24
C TYR A 7 29.13 4.38 16.76
N SER A 8 28.19 3.74 17.46
CA SER A 8 28.05 3.89 18.92
C SER A 8 29.22 3.26 19.69
N LEU A 9 29.78 2.16 19.18
CA LEU A 9 30.96 1.50 19.77
C LEU A 9 32.29 2.11 19.29
N GLY A 10 32.27 3.07 18.35
CA GLY A 10 33.47 3.68 17.78
C GLY A 10 34.33 2.73 16.94
N ILE A 11 33.75 1.62 16.46
CA ILE A 11 34.47 0.57 15.74
C ILE A 11 34.54 0.89 14.25
N ARG A 12 35.72 0.69 13.66
CA ARG A 12 35.97 0.83 12.22
C ARG A 12 36.43 -0.50 11.63
N LEU A 13 36.35 -0.68 10.32
CA LEU A 13 36.82 -1.91 9.66
C LEU A 13 38.34 -2.15 9.79
N SER A 14 39.10 -1.10 10.11
CA SER A 14 40.55 -1.18 10.34
C SER A 14 40.92 -1.47 11.81
N PHE A 15 39.95 -1.81 12.66
CA PHE A 15 40.16 -2.02 14.08
C PHE A 15 40.80 -3.39 14.32
N ILE A 16 41.92 -3.41 15.06
CA ILE A 16 42.70 -4.62 15.34
C ILE A 16 42.24 -5.25 16.67
N ASP A 17 41.57 -4.50 17.53
CA ASP A 17 41.14 -5.00 18.84
C ASP A 17 39.86 -5.85 18.71
N PRO A 18 39.78 -6.97 19.45
CA PRO A 18 38.60 -7.82 19.43
C PRO A 18 37.43 -7.17 20.20
N LEU A 19 36.21 -7.43 19.74
CA LEU A 19 34.98 -7.05 20.44
C LEU A 19 34.67 -8.10 21.50
N PHE A 20 34.65 -7.71 22.78
CA PHE A 20 34.20 -8.56 23.87
C PHE A 20 32.68 -8.47 24.03
N ILE A 21 32.00 -9.61 23.96
CA ILE A 21 30.56 -9.72 24.18
C ILE A 21 30.34 -10.38 25.54
N TYR A 22 29.55 -9.72 26.38
CA TYR A 22 29.24 -10.17 27.73
C TYR A 22 27.82 -10.72 27.79
N THR A 23 27.66 -11.90 28.39
CA THR A 23 26.37 -12.56 28.60
C THR A 23 26.26 -13.04 30.04
N ILE A 24 25.03 -13.26 30.48
CA ILE A 24 24.76 -13.85 31.79
C ILE A 24 24.71 -15.37 31.63
N ASP A 25 25.42 -16.09 32.48
CA ASP A 25 25.34 -17.55 32.52
C ASP A 25 23.96 -17.97 33.03
N ARG A 26 23.20 -18.67 32.18
CA ARG A 26 21.83 -19.12 32.47
C ARG A 26 21.79 -20.30 33.43
N THR A 27 22.90 -21.01 33.58
CA THR A 27 23.02 -22.23 34.39
C THR A 27 23.67 -21.98 35.75
N ALA A 28 24.45 -20.90 35.87
CA ALA A 28 25.09 -20.53 37.12
C ALA A 28 24.05 -20.02 38.14
N ARG A 29 24.14 -20.51 39.38
CA ARG A 29 23.43 -19.88 40.49
C ARG A 29 24.11 -18.56 40.80
N ILE A 30 23.37 -17.45 40.67
CA ILE A 30 23.89 -16.11 40.94
C ILE A 30 24.36 -16.05 42.39
N ASN A 31 25.68 -16.01 42.58
CA ASN A 31 26.27 -15.88 43.89
C ASN A 31 26.43 -14.39 44.22
N MET A 32 25.64 -13.89 45.18
CA MET A 32 25.64 -12.47 45.55
C MET A 32 26.99 -11.97 46.09
N SER A 33 27.88 -12.87 46.55
CA SER A 33 29.23 -12.50 46.98
C SER A 33 30.24 -12.36 45.84
N GLN A 34 29.99 -12.98 44.68
CA GLN A 34 30.87 -12.96 43.50
C GLN A 34 30.05 -12.92 42.20
N PRO A 35 29.43 -11.76 41.88
CA PRO A 35 28.60 -11.63 40.69
C PRO A 35 29.37 -11.75 39.37
N GLU A 36 30.69 -11.53 39.37
CA GLU A 36 31.54 -11.61 38.16
C GLU A 36 31.62 -13.02 37.57
N GLU A 37 31.55 -14.07 38.39
CA GLU A 37 31.59 -15.47 37.92
C GLU A 37 30.30 -15.87 37.17
N SER A 38 29.23 -15.10 37.33
CA SER A 38 27.96 -15.31 36.61
C SER A 38 27.94 -14.62 35.24
N ILE A 39 29.02 -13.90 34.88
CA ILE A 39 29.15 -13.22 33.60
C ILE A 39 30.15 -14.00 32.74
N ARG A 40 29.66 -14.49 31.60
CA ARG A 40 30.52 -15.03 30.56
C ARG A 40 30.92 -13.94 29.59
N ARG A 41 32.13 -14.05 29.07
CA ARG A 41 32.61 -13.21 28.00
C ARG A 41 33.34 -14.06 26.98
N ASP A 42 33.14 -13.71 25.72
CA ASP A 42 33.94 -14.22 24.63
C ASP A 42 34.21 -13.07 23.65
N PHE A 43 35.13 -13.28 22.72
CA PHE A 43 35.62 -12.22 21.85
C PHE A 43 35.51 -12.59 20.37
N ILE A 44 35.17 -11.61 19.54
CA ILE A 44 35.06 -11.78 18.09
C ILE A 44 35.62 -10.57 17.35
N TYR A 45 36.23 -10.81 16.20
CA TYR A 45 36.75 -9.73 15.35
C TYR A 45 35.69 -9.24 14.37
N PRO A 46 35.56 -7.91 14.22
CA PRO A 46 34.60 -7.33 13.27
C PRO A 46 35.04 -7.60 11.83
N SER A 47 34.26 -8.39 11.08
CA SER A 47 34.57 -8.71 9.68
C SER A 47 33.92 -7.76 8.67
N GLY A 48 32.86 -7.05 9.06
CA GLY A 48 32.05 -6.25 8.14
C GLY A 48 31.07 -5.32 8.86
N ILE A 49 30.76 -4.19 8.23
CA ILE A 49 29.70 -3.26 8.63
C ILE A 49 28.63 -3.28 7.54
N PHE A 50 27.37 -3.46 7.94
CA PHE A 50 26.23 -3.39 7.02
C PHE A 50 25.38 -2.16 7.29
N GLU A 51 24.69 -1.71 6.24
CA GLU A 51 23.71 -0.63 6.26
C GLU A 51 22.49 -1.13 5.47
N ILE A 52 21.34 -1.23 6.13
CA ILE A 52 20.09 -1.73 5.53
C ILE A 52 18.96 -0.74 5.82
N GLU A 53 18.63 -0.60 7.10
CA GLU A 53 17.60 0.28 7.63
C GLU A 53 18.09 0.76 9.00
N GLN A 54 17.84 2.03 9.34
CA GLN A 54 18.31 2.63 10.59
C GLN A 54 18.02 1.78 11.84
N ASP A 55 16.85 1.15 11.87
CA ASP A 55 16.41 0.33 12.97
C ASP A 55 17.19 -0.99 13.09
N PHE A 56 17.47 -1.64 11.96
CA PHE A 56 18.33 -2.82 11.90
C PHE A 56 19.78 -2.48 12.22
N ASP A 57 20.27 -1.39 11.66
CA ASP A 57 21.66 -0.94 11.76
C ASP A 57 22.06 -0.57 13.19
N SER A 58 21.08 -0.14 13.99
CA SER A 58 21.31 0.31 15.37
C SER A 58 21.10 -0.79 16.40
N ARG A 59 20.46 -1.91 16.05
CA ARG A 59 20.07 -2.95 17.00
C ARG A 59 20.79 -4.29 16.83
N TYR A 60 21.26 -4.62 15.63
CA TYR A 60 21.74 -5.99 15.35
C TYR A 60 23.25 -6.09 15.13
N ILE A 61 23.81 -7.17 15.67
CA ILE A 61 25.14 -7.70 15.35
C ILE A 61 24.93 -9.11 14.82
N ILE A 62 25.50 -9.42 13.66
CA ILE A 62 25.45 -10.75 13.05
C ILE A 62 26.75 -11.47 13.42
N CYS A 63 26.62 -12.63 14.04
CA CYS A 63 27.73 -13.49 14.48
C CYS A 63 27.52 -14.93 13.98
N PRO A 64 28.59 -15.74 13.87
CA PRO A 64 28.46 -17.18 13.64
C PRO A 64 27.62 -17.85 14.72
N ILE A 65 26.74 -18.77 14.34
CA ILE A 65 25.83 -19.44 15.28
C ILE A 65 26.58 -20.25 16.34
N ASP A 66 27.71 -20.87 15.98
CA ASP A 66 28.50 -21.71 16.89
C ASP A 66 29.11 -20.87 18.03
N PHE A 67 29.60 -19.67 17.72
CA PHE A 67 30.09 -18.71 18.72
C PHE A 67 28.97 -18.30 19.70
N VAL A 68 27.78 -17.98 19.17
CA VAL A 68 26.64 -17.58 20.01
C VAL A 68 26.14 -18.75 20.87
N ARG A 69 26.17 -19.98 20.34
CA ARG A 69 25.81 -21.20 21.08
C ARG A 69 26.76 -21.45 22.26
N GLU A 70 28.06 -21.35 22.03
CA GLU A 70 29.07 -21.50 23.09
C GLU A 70 28.92 -20.41 24.17
N LEU A 71 28.74 -19.16 23.75
CA LEU A 71 28.59 -18.00 24.62
C LEU A 71 27.30 -18.03 25.46
N LEU A 72 26.19 -18.56 24.90
CA LEU A 72 24.89 -18.65 25.56
C LEU A 72 24.57 -20.03 26.16
N LEU A 73 25.49 -20.99 26.08
CA LEU A 73 25.33 -22.38 26.55
C LEU A 73 24.21 -23.16 25.85
N TYR A 74 23.94 -22.86 24.59
CA TYR A 74 23.07 -23.68 23.76
C TYR A 74 23.86 -24.84 23.15
N LYS A 75 23.29 -26.04 23.17
CA LYS A 75 23.86 -27.21 22.48
C LYS A 75 23.34 -27.30 21.06
N ASP A 76 22.11 -27.81 20.92
CA ASP A 76 21.47 -28.06 19.61
C ASP A 76 20.18 -27.23 19.43
N GLU A 77 19.92 -26.29 20.32
CA GLU A 77 18.71 -25.47 20.30
C GLU A 77 18.93 -24.18 19.50
N VAL A 78 17.85 -23.70 18.87
CA VAL A 78 17.79 -22.39 18.20
C VAL A 78 16.50 -21.69 18.58
N THR A 79 16.54 -20.37 18.77
CA THR A 79 15.35 -19.60 19.15
C THR A 79 14.38 -19.42 17.99
N TYR A 80 14.90 -19.20 16.77
CA TYR A 80 14.13 -18.99 15.56
C TYR A 80 14.79 -19.73 14.39
N LEU A 81 13.96 -20.29 13.52
CA LEU A 81 14.37 -20.84 12.23
C LEU A 81 13.68 -20.03 11.13
N GLU A 82 14.48 -19.36 10.30
CA GLU A 82 13.97 -18.63 9.15
C GLU A 82 14.08 -19.50 7.90
N VAL A 83 12.95 -19.70 7.23
CA VAL A 83 12.88 -20.47 5.98
C VAL A 83 12.57 -19.50 4.84
N LYS A 84 13.46 -19.45 3.85
CA LYS A 84 13.25 -18.68 2.64
C LYS A 84 12.61 -19.57 1.58
N LEU A 85 11.38 -19.24 1.20
CA LEU A 85 10.65 -19.92 0.13
C LEU A 85 11.21 -19.57 -1.24
N ASP A 86 11.22 -20.56 -2.14
CA ASP A 86 11.45 -20.34 -3.57
C ASP A 86 10.16 -19.77 -4.20
N PRO A 87 10.24 -18.76 -5.08
CA PRO A 87 9.07 -18.13 -5.70
C PRO A 87 8.13 -19.07 -6.47
N LEU A 88 8.59 -20.27 -6.82
CA LEU A 88 7.78 -21.29 -7.50
C LEU A 88 6.71 -21.93 -6.60
N TYR A 89 6.84 -21.82 -5.28
CA TYR A 89 5.92 -22.45 -4.33
C TYR A 89 5.01 -21.42 -3.66
N PRO A 90 3.69 -21.67 -3.61
CA PRO A 90 2.75 -20.81 -2.90
C PRO A 90 3.02 -20.85 -1.39
N GLU A 91 3.09 -19.67 -0.78
CA GLU A 91 3.41 -19.50 0.64
C GLU A 91 2.40 -20.16 1.57
N GLU A 92 1.10 -20.10 1.23
CA GLU A 92 0.03 -20.69 2.04
C GLU A 92 0.14 -22.22 2.12
N GLU A 93 0.38 -22.91 1.00
CA GLU A 93 0.49 -24.37 0.97
C GLU A 93 1.72 -24.85 1.77
N VAL A 94 2.86 -24.18 1.61
CA VAL A 94 4.08 -24.56 2.35
C VAL A 94 3.96 -24.25 3.85
N LEU A 95 3.26 -23.18 4.21
CA LEU A 95 3.02 -22.86 5.62
C LEU A 95 2.13 -23.92 6.28
N GLU A 96 1.09 -24.40 5.61
CA GLU A 96 0.27 -25.52 6.07
C GLU A 96 1.09 -26.81 6.19
N GLU A 97 1.96 -27.10 5.22
CA GLU A 97 2.83 -28.27 5.26
C GLU A 97 3.81 -28.23 6.43
N ILE A 98 4.48 -27.09 6.66
CA ILE A 98 5.40 -26.91 7.80
C ILE A 98 4.65 -27.04 9.13
N LEU A 99 3.45 -26.46 9.25
CA LEU A 99 2.62 -26.62 10.45
C LEU A 99 2.25 -28.08 10.69
N SER A 100 1.92 -28.83 9.64
CA SER A 100 1.58 -30.25 9.75
C SER A 100 2.78 -31.11 10.20
N LEU A 101 4.00 -30.73 9.80
CA LEU A 101 5.24 -31.43 10.15
C LEU A 101 5.72 -31.11 11.57
N MET A 102 5.57 -29.86 12.01
CA MET A 102 6.11 -29.36 13.29
C MET A 102 5.18 -29.58 14.49
N GLY A 103 3.87 -29.71 14.26
CA GLY A 103 2.88 -29.86 15.33
C GLY A 103 2.57 -28.55 16.07
N GLU A 104 1.86 -28.64 17.21
CA GLU A 104 1.36 -27.46 17.97
C GLU A 104 2.42 -26.78 18.84
N ASP A 105 3.59 -27.39 19.04
CA ASP A 105 4.65 -26.86 19.91
C ASP A 105 5.41 -25.67 19.29
N PHE A 106 5.22 -25.41 18.00
CA PHE A 106 5.92 -24.37 17.25
C PHE A 106 4.96 -23.30 16.71
N HIS A 107 5.37 -22.04 16.84
CA HIS A 107 4.67 -20.91 16.25
C HIS A 107 5.26 -20.59 14.87
N VAL A 108 4.67 -21.15 13.82
CA VAL A 108 5.03 -20.80 12.43
C VAL A 108 4.32 -19.48 12.09
N LYS A 109 5.10 -18.45 11.79
CA LYS A 109 4.59 -17.14 11.37
C LYS A 109 5.20 -16.74 10.05
N ASN A 110 4.38 -16.26 9.13
CA ASN A 110 4.86 -15.65 7.92
C ASN A 110 5.34 -14.20 8.15
N ARG A 111 5.97 -13.60 7.12
CA ARG A 111 6.53 -12.25 7.22
C ARG A 111 5.49 -11.18 7.54
N GLU A 112 4.28 -11.31 7.00
CA GLU A 112 3.18 -10.37 7.31
C GLU A 112 2.75 -10.46 8.78
N GLN A 113 2.62 -11.69 9.31
CA GLN A 113 2.23 -11.95 10.69
C GLN A 113 3.30 -11.52 11.69
N GLN A 114 4.58 -11.65 11.36
CA GLN A 114 5.68 -11.17 12.20
C GLN A 114 5.65 -9.64 12.36
N ASN A 115 5.23 -8.92 11.32
CA ASN A 115 5.18 -7.46 11.29
C ASN A 115 3.74 -6.93 11.20
N GLU A 116 2.80 -7.57 11.89
CA GLU A 116 1.36 -7.34 11.71
C GLU A 116 0.96 -5.86 11.84
N ILE A 117 1.52 -5.15 12.84
CA ILE A 117 1.21 -3.72 13.07
C ILE A 117 1.59 -2.89 11.84
N PHE A 118 2.79 -3.10 11.29
CA PHE A 118 3.28 -2.38 10.13
C PHE A 118 2.34 -2.60 8.92
N TYR A 119 2.03 -3.86 8.60
CA TYR A 119 1.11 -4.20 7.51
C TYR A 119 -0.32 -3.69 7.75
N ARG A 120 -0.80 -3.71 9.00
CA ARG A 120 -2.13 -3.18 9.36
C ARG A 120 -2.21 -1.67 9.15
N VAL A 121 -1.17 -0.93 9.54
CA VAL A 121 -1.08 0.51 9.31
C VAL A 121 -1.06 0.83 7.82
N MET A 122 -0.22 0.14 7.03
CA MET A 122 -0.19 0.31 5.58
C MET A 122 -1.55 0.04 4.92
N ARG A 123 -2.24 -1.03 5.33
CA ARG A 123 -3.60 -1.33 4.83
C ARG A 123 -4.59 -0.23 5.21
N ALA A 124 -4.57 0.24 6.45
CA ALA A 124 -5.46 1.31 6.90
C ALA A 124 -5.20 2.62 6.14
N GLU A 125 -3.94 2.95 5.85
CA GLU A 125 -3.56 4.12 5.06
C GLU A 125 -4.08 4.01 3.61
N LYS A 126 -3.90 2.86 2.95
CA LYS A 126 -4.49 2.60 1.62
C LYS A 126 -6.01 2.84 1.62
N TRP A 127 -6.71 2.34 2.63
CA TRP A 127 -8.15 2.55 2.78
C TRP A 127 -8.53 4.02 3.02
N ALA A 128 -7.77 4.75 3.84
CA ALA A 128 -8.01 6.17 4.08
C ALA A 128 -7.88 6.99 2.79
N ILE A 129 -6.83 6.74 2.00
CA ILE A 129 -6.62 7.40 0.70
C ILE A 129 -7.76 7.07 -0.27
N PHE A 130 -8.17 5.80 -0.33
CA PHE A 130 -9.30 5.37 -1.16
C PHE A 130 -10.61 6.11 -0.80
N LEU A 131 -10.89 6.27 0.50
CA LEU A 131 -12.07 7.00 0.96
C LEU A 131 -12.00 8.49 0.60
N ILE A 132 -10.87 9.15 0.83
CA ILE A 132 -10.68 10.56 0.45
C ILE A 132 -10.91 10.75 -1.05
N LEU A 133 -10.31 9.88 -1.88
CA LEU A 133 -10.46 9.93 -3.33
C LEU A 133 -11.92 9.72 -3.76
N THR A 134 -12.63 8.80 -3.10
CA THR A 134 -14.06 8.57 -3.33
C THR A 134 -14.89 9.80 -2.98
N PHE A 135 -14.60 10.49 -1.87
CA PHE A 135 -15.27 11.74 -1.50
C PHE A 135 -15.04 12.85 -2.53
N ILE A 136 -13.80 13.04 -2.98
CA ILE A 136 -13.47 14.01 -4.02
C ILE A 136 -14.26 13.71 -5.30
N LEU A 137 -14.34 12.43 -5.67
CA LEU A 137 -15.09 11.98 -6.84
C LEU A 137 -16.60 12.24 -6.70
N ILE A 138 -17.18 12.04 -5.52
CA ILE A 138 -18.59 12.40 -5.25
C ILE A 138 -18.80 13.90 -5.43
N ILE A 139 -17.90 14.75 -4.91
CA ILE A 139 -17.99 16.20 -5.09
C ILE A 139 -17.89 16.58 -6.57
N ALA A 140 -16.95 15.98 -7.30
CA ALA A 140 -16.79 16.18 -8.73
C ALA A 140 -18.02 15.72 -9.52
N SER A 141 -18.73 14.69 -9.04
CA SER A 141 -19.95 14.19 -9.69
C SER A 141 -21.07 15.24 -9.73
N PHE A 142 -21.12 16.16 -8.76
CA PHE A 142 -22.08 17.28 -8.80
C PHE A 142 -21.81 18.25 -9.96
N ASN A 143 -20.55 18.43 -10.37
CA ASN A 143 -20.23 19.21 -11.57
C ASN A 143 -20.78 18.55 -12.83
N ILE A 144 -20.72 17.22 -12.93
CA ILE A 144 -21.30 16.47 -14.06
C ILE A 144 -22.82 16.67 -14.08
N ILE A 145 -23.48 16.60 -12.92
CA ILE A 145 -24.92 16.86 -12.80
C ILE A 145 -25.24 18.28 -13.28
N GLY A 146 -24.51 19.30 -12.82
CA GLY A 146 -24.71 20.69 -13.22
C GLY A 146 -24.53 20.90 -14.73
N SER A 147 -23.44 20.36 -15.29
CA SER A 147 -23.13 20.46 -16.72
C SER A 147 -24.18 19.78 -17.61
N LEU A 148 -24.56 18.54 -17.31
CA LEU A 148 -25.62 17.83 -18.05
C LEU A 148 -26.97 18.53 -17.93
N SER A 149 -27.28 19.07 -16.75
CA SER A 149 -28.52 19.82 -16.52
C SER A 149 -28.57 21.06 -17.40
N MET A 150 -27.48 21.83 -17.44
CA MET A 150 -27.36 23.02 -18.29
C MET A 150 -27.48 22.65 -19.77
N LEU A 151 -26.81 21.58 -20.21
CA LEU A 151 -26.85 21.10 -21.59
C LEU A 151 -28.28 20.74 -22.02
N ILE A 152 -29.05 20.05 -21.17
CA ILE A 152 -30.46 19.74 -21.45
C ILE A 152 -31.29 21.02 -21.60
N ILE A 153 -31.04 22.05 -20.78
CA ILE A 153 -31.76 23.33 -20.82
C ILE A 153 -31.43 24.08 -22.11
N ASP A 154 -30.15 24.16 -22.48
CA ASP A 154 -29.71 24.83 -23.71
C ASP A 154 -30.26 24.15 -24.96
N LYS A 155 -30.40 22.81 -24.93
CA LYS A 155 -30.94 21.99 -26.02
C LYS A 155 -32.47 21.86 -26.02
N LYS A 156 -33.19 22.65 -25.22
CA LYS A 156 -34.66 22.57 -25.12
C LYS A 156 -35.39 22.73 -26.46
N LYS A 157 -34.94 23.64 -27.35
CA LYS A 157 -35.56 23.85 -28.68
C LYS A 157 -35.36 22.63 -29.59
N ASP A 158 -34.18 22.02 -29.54
CA ASP A 158 -33.85 20.82 -30.31
C ASP A 158 -34.69 19.62 -29.83
N ILE A 159 -34.88 19.49 -28.51
CA ILE A 159 -35.75 18.48 -27.90
C ILE A 159 -37.21 18.62 -28.38
N LEU A 160 -37.73 19.84 -28.47
CA LEU A 160 -39.08 20.10 -28.98
C LEU A 160 -39.21 19.70 -30.45
N THR A 161 -38.21 20.02 -31.27
CA THR A 161 -38.17 19.65 -32.69
C THR A 161 -38.21 18.12 -32.85
N LEU A 162 -37.39 17.40 -32.07
CA LEU A 162 -37.40 15.93 -32.05
C LEU A 162 -38.75 15.36 -31.61
N ARG A 163 -39.40 15.93 -30.59
CA ARG A 163 -40.76 15.51 -30.18
C ARG A 163 -41.77 15.71 -31.30
N ASN A 164 -41.71 16.83 -32.02
CA ASN A 164 -42.61 17.11 -33.14
C ASN A 164 -42.39 16.14 -34.31
N MET A 165 -41.19 15.58 -34.45
CA MET A 165 -40.87 14.51 -35.40
C MET A 165 -41.26 13.10 -34.91
N GLY A 166 -41.90 12.98 -33.73
CA GLY A 166 -42.36 11.70 -33.16
C GLY A 166 -41.40 11.04 -32.17
N ALA A 167 -40.31 11.71 -31.75
CA ALA A 167 -39.42 11.15 -30.74
C ALA A 167 -40.11 11.03 -29.37
N GLY A 168 -40.16 9.80 -28.85
CA GLY A 168 -40.69 9.53 -27.51
C GLY A 168 -39.75 9.98 -26.39
N ASN A 169 -40.31 10.19 -25.19
CA ASN A 169 -39.58 10.59 -23.98
C ASN A 169 -38.43 9.62 -23.60
N ARG A 170 -38.54 8.35 -23.99
CA ARG A 170 -37.50 7.34 -23.76
C ARG A 170 -36.26 7.59 -24.62
N LEU A 171 -36.45 7.96 -25.89
CA LEU A 171 -35.35 8.25 -26.82
C LEU A 171 -34.57 9.48 -26.37
N ILE A 172 -35.27 10.56 -26.00
CA ILE A 172 -34.65 11.79 -25.50
C ILE A 172 -33.82 11.51 -24.23
N LYS A 173 -34.35 10.72 -23.29
CA LYS A 173 -33.59 10.31 -22.09
C LYS A 173 -32.37 9.46 -22.42
N GLN A 174 -32.46 8.57 -23.41
CA GLN A 174 -31.33 7.74 -23.82
C GLN A 174 -30.20 8.57 -24.43
N ILE A 175 -30.51 9.60 -25.23
CA ILE A 175 -29.51 10.49 -25.82
C ILE A 175 -28.67 11.15 -24.72
N PHE A 176 -29.31 11.83 -23.77
CA PHE A 176 -28.58 12.52 -22.69
C PHE A 176 -27.89 11.56 -21.70
N LEU A 177 -28.45 10.37 -21.48
CA LEU A 177 -27.76 9.33 -20.69
C LEU A 177 -26.49 8.85 -21.39
N MET A 178 -26.55 8.63 -22.70
CA MET A 178 -25.42 8.16 -23.49
C MET A 178 -24.32 9.23 -23.55
N GLU A 179 -24.70 10.50 -23.62
CA GLU A 179 -23.76 11.62 -23.58
C GLU A 179 -23.06 11.73 -22.21
N GLY A 180 -23.80 11.64 -21.11
CA GLY A 180 -23.21 11.58 -19.76
C GLY A 180 -22.29 10.37 -19.55
N TRP A 181 -22.64 9.22 -20.13
CA TRP A 181 -21.77 8.04 -20.15
C TRP A 181 -20.49 8.28 -20.95
N LEU A 182 -20.61 8.88 -22.13
CA LEU A 182 -19.48 9.13 -23.02
C LEU A 182 -18.48 10.10 -22.36
N ILE A 183 -18.97 11.14 -21.71
CA ILE A 183 -18.14 12.05 -20.88
C ILE A 183 -17.43 11.28 -19.77
N SER A 184 -18.15 10.40 -19.04
CA SER A 184 -17.59 9.64 -17.92
C SER A 184 -16.52 8.63 -18.38
N ILE A 185 -16.74 7.95 -19.51
CA ILE A 185 -15.81 6.97 -20.07
C ILE A 185 -14.57 7.66 -20.63
N LEU A 186 -14.72 8.74 -21.39
CA LEU A 186 -13.58 9.47 -21.92
C LEU A 186 -12.74 10.08 -20.79
N GLY A 187 -13.40 10.62 -19.76
CA GLY A 187 -12.73 11.12 -18.57
C GLY A 187 -11.98 10.02 -17.82
N SER A 188 -12.59 8.84 -17.62
CA SER A 188 -11.95 7.74 -16.89
C SER A 188 -10.78 7.14 -17.66
N ILE A 189 -10.89 6.96 -18.98
CA ILE A 189 -9.80 6.47 -19.84
C ILE A 189 -8.63 7.47 -19.85
N SER A 190 -8.93 8.76 -20.03
CA SER A 190 -7.90 9.80 -20.05
C SER A 190 -7.20 9.93 -18.69
N GLY A 191 -7.97 9.88 -17.60
CA GLY A 191 -7.45 9.91 -16.24
C GLY A 191 -6.61 8.68 -15.91
N LEU A 192 -7.06 7.48 -16.32
CA LEU A 192 -6.30 6.24 -16.16
C LEU A 192 -4.96 6.31 -16.91
N PHE A 193 -4.99 6.73 -18.17
CA PHE A 193 -3.79 6.88 -18.99
C PHE A 193 -2.80 7.86 -18.36
N LEU A 194 -3.26 9.05 -17.95
CA LEU A 194 -2.43 10.05 -17.30
C LEU A 194 -1.86 9.57 -15.95
N GLY A 195 -2.70 8.94 -15.12
CA GLY A 195 -2.29 8.43 -13.81
C GLY A 195 -1.22 7.35 -13.95
N THR A 196 -1.44 6.35 -14.82
CA THR A 196 -0.46 5.30 -15.09
C THR A 196 0.82 5.85 -15.70
N ALA A 197 0.73 6.81 -16.63
CA ALA A 197 1.91 7.45 -17.22
C ALA A 197 2.76 8.17 -16.16
N ILE A 198 2.13 8.92 -15.24
CA ILE A 198 2.83 9.60 -14.14
C ILE A 198 3.50 8.58 -13.22
N SER A 199 2.79 7.51 -12.83
CA SER A 199 3.37 6.45 -11.99
C SER A 199 4.54 5.75 -12.67
N TRP A 200 4.46 5.52 -13.98
CA TRP A 200 5.54 4.92 -14.76
C TRP A 200 6.76 5.83 -14.88
N ILE A 201 6.54 7.14 -15.07
CA ILE A 201 7.62 8.15 -15.05
C ILE A 201 8.31 8.17 -13.68
N GLN A 202 7.54 8.12 -12.59
CA GLN A 202 8.11 8.07 -11.24
C GLN A 202 8.94 6.79 -11.02
N GLN A 203 8.49 5.63 -11.51
CA GLN A 203 9.26 4.40 -11.43
C GLN A 203 10.58 4.46 -12.21
N ARG A 204 10.57 5.11 -13.38
CA ARG A 204 11.74 5.14 -14.28
C ARG A 204 12.76 6.22 -13.91
N PHE A 205 12.29 7.38 -13.49
CA PHE A 205 13.11 8.58 -13.29
C PHE A 205 13.24 9.00 -11.83
N GLY A 206 12.43 8.43 -10.91
CA GLY A 206 12.54 8.73 -9.49
C GLY A 206 12.32 10.21 -9.14
N VAL A 207 11.44 10.89 -9.88
CA VAL A 207 11.25 12.36 -9.84
C VAL A 207 10.99 12.89 -8.43
N ILE A 208 10.25 12.13 -7.62
CA ILE A 208 10.01 12.40 -6.20
C ILE A 208 11.04 11.62 -5.39
N GLU A 209 12.03 12.34 -4.88
CA GLU A 209 13.06 11.83 -4.00
C GLU A 209 12.57 11.74 -2.55
N LEU A 210 13.04 10.71 -1.83
CA LEU A 210 12.88 10.64 -0.39
C LEU A 210 13.87 11.63 0.24
N THR A 211 13.38 12.77 0.69
CA THR A 211 14.21 13.76 1.40
C THR A 211 14.64 13.21 2.75
N GLY A 212 15.79 12.53 2.78
CA GLY A 212 16.31 11.86 3.95
C GLY A 212 17.82 11.67 3.87
N SER A 213 18.56 12.76 4.10
CA SER A 213 19.95 12.80 4.61
C SER A 213 20.82 11.54 4.42
N GLY A 214 21.09 11.11 3.18
CA GLY A 214 22.16 10.15 2.84
C GLY A 214 22.14 8.79 3.56
N SER A 215 21.00 8.34 4.09
CA SER A 215 20.87 7.09 4.87
C SER A 215 19.92 6.07 4.25
N PHE A 216 19.35 6.36 3.07
CA PHE A 216 18.46 5.44 2.36
C PHE A 216 19.16 4.93 1.10
N ILE A 217 19.13 3.60 0.89
CA ILE A 217 19.69 2.92 -0.30
C ILE A 217 18.84 3.20 -1.55
N ILE A 218 17.63 3.73 -1.37
CA ILE A 218 16.67 4.04 -2.42
C ILE A 218 16.38 5.56 -2.37
N ASP A 219 16.91 6.30 -3.35
CA ASP A 219 16.80 7.77 -3.39
C ASP A 219 15.39 8.26 -3.75
N ALA A 220 14.57 7.43 -4.41
CA ALA A 220 13.24 7.80 -4.88
C ALA A 220 12.12 7.05 -4.16
N TYR A 221 10.97 7.71 -3.99
CA TYR A 221 9.80 7.07 -3.38
C TYR A 221 9.34 5.88 -4.26
N PRO A 222 9.38 4.64 -3.74
CA PRO A 222 9.10 3.45 -4.55
C PRO A 222 7.59 3.35 -4.83
N VAL A 223 7.23 3.39 -6.11
CA VAL A 223 5.83 3.23 -6.55
C VAL A 223 5.65 1.85 -7.16
N ARG A 224 4.72 1.05 -6.65
CA ARG A 224 4.30 -0.23 -7.25
C ARG A 224 2.91 -0.06 -7.86
N ILE A 225 2.78 -0.37 -9.14
CA ILE A 225 1.49 -0.34 -9.84
C ILE A 225 0.85 -1.72 -9.69
N GLU A 226 -0.23 -1.80 -8.92
CA GLU A 226 -1.03 -3.01 -8.75
C GLU A 226 -2.29 -2.92 -9.62
N ALA A 227 -2.51 -3.93 -10.47
CA ALA A 227 -3.62 -3.94 -11.42
C ALA A 227 -5.00 -3.98 -10.72
N LEU A 228 -5.07 -4.62 -9.55
CA LEU A 228 -6.30 -4.70 -8.75
C LEU A 228 -6.72 -3.32 -8.23
N ASP A 229 -5.77 -2.53 -7.70
CA ASP A 229 -6.02 -1.17 -7.20
C ASP A 229 -6.55 -0.27 -8.33
N ILE A 230 -5.92 -0.34 -9.51
CA ILE A 230 -6.37 0.37 -10.71
C ILE A 230 -7.80 -0.03 -11.11
N CYS A 231 -8.07 -1.34 -11.16
CA CYS A 231 -9.37 -1.86 -11.57
C CYS A 231 -10.48 -1.40 -10.62
N LEU A 232 -10.24 -1.45 -9.30
CA LEU A 232 -11.20 -1.04 -8.28
C LEU A 232 -11.53 0.45 -8.37
N ILE A 233 -10.51 1.31 -8.54
CA ILE A 233 -10.71 2.75 -8.75
C ILE A 233 -11.47 3.01 -10.04
N TRP A 234 -11.10 2.36 -11.14
CA TRP A 234 -11.75 2.57 -12.44
C TRP A 234 -13.24 2.19 -12.42
N ILE A 235 -13.59 1.06 -11.80
CA ILE A 235 -14.99 0.64 -11.59
C ILE A 235 -15.74 1.67 -10.74
N THR A 236 -15.12 2.18 -9.67
CA THR A 236 -15.72 3.17 -8.76
C THR A 236 -16.03 4.48 -9.50
N VAL A 237 -15.10 4.96 -10.33
CA VAL A 237 -15.28 6.13 -11.20
C VAL A 237 -16.44 5.94 -12.17
N LEU A 238 -16.51 4.79 -12.85
CA LEU A 238 -17.58 4.50 -13.79
C LEU A 238 -18.95 4.43 -13.09
N LEU A 239 -19.04 3.79 -11.93
CA LEU A 239 -20.28 3.71 -11.16
C LEU A 239 -20.78 5.09 -10.71
N ILE A 240 -19.90 5.92 -10.17
CA ILE A 240 -20.27 7.27 -9.72
C ILE A 240 -20.66 8.14 -10.91
N GLY A 241 -19.91 8.10 -12.01
CA GLY A 241 -20.25 8.82 -13.25
C GLY A 241 -21.62 8.42 -13.80
N LEU A 242 -21.93 7.12 -13.79
CA LEU A 242 -23.23 6.60 -14.22
C LEU A 242 -24.38 7.08 -13.34
N ILE A 243 -24.21 7.05 -12.02
CA ILE A 243 -25.21 7.54 -11.05
C ILE A 243 -25.43 9.04 -11.25
N ALA A 244 -24.35 9.80 -11.38
CA ALA A 244 -24.37 11.24 -11.59
C ALA A 244 -25.06 11.62 -12.91
N ALA A 245 -24.83 10.89 -14.01
CA ALA A 245 -25.53 11.13 -15.27
C ALA A 245 -27.02 10.76 -15.21
N ARG A 246 -27.38 9.72 -14.45
CA ARG A 246 -28.76 9.21 -14.37
C ARG A 246 -29.70 10.10 -13.57
N TYR A 247 -29.19 10.77 -12.55
CA TYR A 247 -29.97 11.67 -11.70
C TYR A 247 -30.64 12.84 -12.47
N PRO A 248 -29.89 13.72 -13.19
CA PRO A 248 -30.45 14.86 -13.91
C PRO A 248 -31.39 14.40 -15.03
N VAL A 249 -31.04 13.35 -15.79
CA VAL A 249 -31.91 12.85 -16.87
C VAL A 249 -33.27 12.39 -16.33
N ARG A 250 -33.34 11.78 -15.15
CA ARG A 250 -34.63 11.39 -14.56
C ARG A 250 -35.43 12.60 -14.06
N GLN A 251 -34.79 13.53 -13.38
CA GLN A 251 -35.47 14.63 -12.70
C GLN A 251 -35.87 15.76 -13.68
N ILE A 252 -34.95 16.16 -14.56
CA ILE A 252 -35.11 17.30 -15.48
C ILE A 252 -35.99 16.91 -16.65
N SER A 253 -35.78 15.74 -17.24
CA SER A 253 -36.66 15.24 -18.30
C SER A 253 -38.11 15.18 -17.82
N LYS A 254 -38.38 14.70 -16.60
CA LYS A 254 -39.76 14.68 -16.07
C LYS A 254 -40.35 16.09 -15.90
N LYS A 255 -39.57 17.04 -15.39
CA LYS A 255 -40.04 18.41 -15.10
C LYS A 255 -40.30 19.22 -16.37
N TYR A 256 -39.41 19.16 -17.37
CA TYR A 256 -39.56 19.89 -18.62
C TYR A 256 -40.55 19.23 -19.59
N LEU A 257 -40.59 17.89 -19.66
CA LEU A 257 -41.57 17.19 -20.50
C LEU A 257 -43.01 17.41 -20.01
N ALA A 258 -43.22 17.46 -18.69
CA ALA A 258 -44.53 17.78 -18.10
C ALA A 258 -44.92 19.26 -18.26
N GLY A 259 -43.93 20.18 -18.29
CA GLY A 259 -44.17 21.61 -18.56
C GLY A 259 -44.58 21.89 -20.00
N ILE A 260 -44.07 21.10 -20.96
CA ILE A 260 -44.41 21.22 -22.39
C ILE A 260 -45.85 20.75 -22.67
N GLU A 261 -46.34 19.71 -21.98
CA GLU A 261 -47.74 19.23 -22.11
C GLU A 261 -48.79 20.20 -21.55
N LYS A 262 -48.39 21.11 -20.64
CA LYS A 262 -49.31 22.08 -20.03
C LYS A 262 -49.36 23.44 -20.73
N GLY A 263 -48.70 23.62 -21.87
CA GLY A 263 -48.73 24.89 -22.63
C GLY A 263 -48.27 26.13 -21.83
N SER A 264 -47.48 25.92 -20.76
CA SER A 264 -47.14 26.95 -19.78
C SER A 264 -45.67 27.32 -19.88
N ILE A 265 -45.21 27.81 -21.03
CA ILE A 265 -43.99 28.63 -21.10
C ILE A 265 -44.15 29.61 -22.27
N VAL A 266 -44.76 30.76 -21.98
CA VAL A 266 -44.35 32.05 -22.59
C VAL A 266 -43.15 32.53 -21.79
#